data_AF-A0A7X7SP87-F1
#
_entry.id   AF-A0A7X7SP87-F1
#
_cell.length_a   1.000
_cell.length_b   1.000
_cell.length_c   1.000
_cell.angle_alpha   90.00
_cell.angle_beta   90.00
_cell.angle_gamma   90.00
#
_symmetry.space_group_name_H-M   'P 1'
#
loop_
_entity.id
_entity.type
_entity.pdbx_description
1 polymer ?
#
loop_
_entity_poly.entity_id
_entity_poly.type
_entity_poly.pdbx_seq_one_letter_code
_entity_poly.pdbx_strand_id
1 'polypeptide(L)'
;MIATTGARYREEMDDVYSILEEQPLSAAVRCRRSTSSQADGWRWRVQVEGEMTCDDEFFYLREEYAAFEGEVGEGEVAEGEAAEGGVAEGGVVEGEVEVYRATRSHRIRRLMG
;
A
#
# COMPACT_ATOMS: atom_id res chain seq x y z
N MET A 1 21.69 24.10 -8.31
CA MET A 1 20.22 24.07 -8.46
C MET A 1 19.85 22.61 -8.67
N ILE A 2 19.24 21.95 -7.69
CA ILE A 2 18.80 20.55 -7.85
C ILE A 2 17.50 20.63 -8.65
N ALA A 3 17.49 20.05 -9.85
CA ALA A 3 16.27 19.98 -10.67
C ALA A 3 15.21 19.23 -9.86
N THR A 4 14.08 19.88 -9.60
CA THR A 4 12.94 19.25 -8.95
C THR A 4 12.36 18.25 -9.94
N THR A 5 12.34 16.97 -9.59
CA THR A 5 12.00 15.85 -10.49
C THR A 5 10.52 15.78 -10.88
N GLY A 6 9.67 16.70 -10.41
CA GLY A 6 8.22 16.65 -10.62
C GLY A 6 7.49 15.51 -9.89
N ALA A 7 8.24 14.59 -9.26
CA ALA A 7 7.70 13.42 -8.60
C ALA A 7 6.91 13.78 -7.33
N ARG A 8 5.70 13.23 -7.22
CA ARG A 8 4.86 13.32 -6.02
C ARG A 8 4.91 12.00 -5.27
N TYR A 9 5.32 12.06 -4.01
CA TYR A 9 5.37 10.90 -3.13
C TYR A 9 4.22 10.92 -2.13
N ARG A 10 3.65 9.75 -1.85
CA ARG A 10 2.69 9.55 -0.75
C ARG A 10 3.05 8.31 0.03
N GLU A 11 3.02 8.44 1.35
CA GLU A 11 3.19 7.36 2.30
C GLU A 11 1.94 7.27 3.18
N GLU A 12 1.44 6.06 3.35
CA GLU A 12 0.31 5.74 4.23
C GLU A 12 0.73 4.63 5.18
N MET A 13 0.43 4.84 6.46
CA MET A 13 0.80 3.92 7.54
C MET A 13 -0.41 3.74 8.46
N ASP A 14 -0.74 2.49 8.74
CA ASP A 14 -1.82 2.10 9.65
C ASP A 14 -1.33 0.94 10.52
N ASP A 15 -1.35 1.15 11.83
CA ASP A 15 -0.85 0.20 12.82
C ASP A 15 -1.89 -0.06 13.89
N VAL A 16 -2.22 -1.33 14.09
CA VAL A 16 -3.11 -1.79 15.14
C VAL A 16 -2.36 -2.71 16.07
N TYR A 17 -2.32 -2.33 17.35
CA TYR A 17 -1.75 -3.13 18.43
C TYR A 17 -2.90 -3.57 19.34
N SER A 18 -2.93 -4.85 19.69
CA SER A 18 -3.98 -5.39 20.56
C SER A 18 -3.41 -6.41 21.54
N ILE A 19 -3.99 -6.42 22.73
CA ILE A 19 -3.75 -7.40 23.79
C ILE A 19 -5.00 -7.40 24.69
N LEU A 20 -5.51 -8.58 25.00
CA LEU A 20 -6.55 -8.76 26.00
C LEU A 20 -5.93 -8.72 27.39
N GLU A 21 -6.58 -8.01 28.31
CA GLU A 21 -6.16 -7.94 29.70
C GLU A 21 -6.01 -9.34 30.30
N GLU A 22 -4.96 -9.53 31.10
CA GLU A 22 -4.62 -10.80 31.76
C GLU A 22 -4.32 -11.98 30.81
N GLN A 23 -4.31 -11.76 29.50
CA GLN A 23 -4.02 -12.78 28.48
C GLN A 23 -2.84 -12.34 27.60
N PRO A 24 -1.60 -12.42 28.10
CA PRO A 24 -0.43 -11.89 27.37
C PRO A 24 -0.17 -12.57 26.03
N LEU A 25 -0.61 -13.82 25.84
CA LEU A 25 -0.50 -14.56 24.58
C LEU A 25 -1.53 -14.13 23.53
N SER A 26 -2.45 -13.23 23.87
CA SER A 26 -3.36 -12.60 22.90
C SER A 26 -2.73 -11.41 22.17
N ALA A 27 -1.47 -11.07 22.48
CA ALA A 27 -0.77 -9.97 21.86
C ALA A 27 -0.69 -10.15 20.34
N ALA A 28 -1.23 -9.18 19.62
CA ALA A 28 -1.22 -9.17 18.17
C ALA A 28 -0.91 -7.77 17.63
N VAL A 29 -0.17 -7.73 16.52
CA VAL A 29 0.14 -6.53 15.77
C VAL A 29 -0.27 -6.72 14.33
N ARG A 30 -0.97 -5.75 13.76
CA ARG A 30 -1.23 -5.65 12.33
C ARG A 30 -0.70 -4.32 11.82
N CYS A 31 0.17 -4.38 10.82
CA CYS A 31 0.76 -3.22 10.17
C CYS A 31 0.35 -3.20 8.70
N ARG A 32 0.01 -2.03 8.18
CA ARG A 32 -0.12 -1.79 6.74
C ARG A 32 0.69 -0.57 6.36
N ARG A 33 1.50 -0.72 5.32
CA ARG A 33 2.31 0.35 4.72
C ARG A 33 1.99 0.42 3.25
N SER A 34 1.84 1.63 2.75
CA SER A 34 1.83 1.87 1.31
C SER A 34 2.70 3.08 0.99
N THR A 35 3.56 2.92 0.00
CA THR A 35 4.35 4.01 -0.58
C THR A 35 4.04 4.07 -2.06
N SER A 36 3.77 5.26 -2.57
CA SER A 36 3.55 5.48 -4.00
C SER A 36 4.29 6.70 -4.50
N SER A 37 4.60 6.71 -5.80
CA SER A 37 5.10 7.88 -6.49
C SER A 37 4.43 8.03 -7.85
N GLN A 38 4.32 9.27 -8.29
CA GLN A 38 3.83 9.66 -9.60
C GLN A 38 4.76 10.70 -10.23
N ALA A 39 5.24 10.44 -11.44
CA ALA A 39 6.08 11.34 -12.22
C ALA A 39 5.97 11.02 -13.72
N ASP A 40 5.96 12.04 -14.58
CA ASP A 40 6.07 11.91 -16.04
C ASP A 40 5.14 10.85 -16.67
N GLY A 41 3.85 10.89 -16.32
CA GLY A 41 2.86 9.95 -16.86
C GLY A 41 2.97 8.53 -16.30
N TRP A 42 3.84 8.29 -15.31
CA TRP A 42 4.05 6.99 -14.69
C TRP A 42 3.68 7.03 -13.20
N ARG A 43 3.19 5.91 -12.69
CA ARG A 43 3.00 5.69 -11.25
C ARG A 43 3.51 4.32 -10.82
N TRP A 44 3.96 4.25 -9.58
CA TRP A 44 4.18 2.99 -8.90
C TRP A 44 3.64 3.04 -7.48
N ARG A 45 3.33 1.86 -6.94
CA ARG A 45 2.94 1.68 -5.55
C ARG A 45 3.53 0.39 -5.00
N VAL A 46 4.02 0.45 -3.77
CA VAL A 46 4.42 -0.72 -2.99
C VAL A 46 3.52 -0.79 -1.78
N GLN A 47 3.08 -2.01 -1.44
CA GLN A 47 2.32 -2.31 -0.24
C GLN A 47 3.00 -3.41 0.55
N VAL A 48 2.99 -3.23 1.88
CA VAL A 48 3.42 -4.23 2.84
C VAL A 48 2.32 -4.37 3.89
N GLU A 49 1.78 -5.57 4.04
CA GLU A 49 0.89 -5.93 5.15
C GLU A 49 1.60 -6.93 6.05
N GLY A 50 1.69 -6.62 7.34
CA GLY A 50 2.33 -7.46 8.34
C GLY A 50 1.36 -7.85 9.44
N GLU A 51 1.40 -9.11 9.85
CA GLU A 51 0.72 -9.62 11.04
C GLU A 51 1.74 -10.31 11.94
N MET A 52 1.71 -9.98 13.24
CA MET A 52 2.48 -10.65 14.26
C MET A 52 1.54 -11.15 15.37
N THR A 53 1.69 -12.42 15.75
CA THR A 53 0.99 -13.06 16.87
C THR A 53 1.97 -13.91 17.67
N CYS A 54 1.54 -14.44 18.82
CA CYS A 54 2.38 -15.33 19.63
C CYS A 54 1.58 -16.44 20.29
N ASP A 55 2.30 -17.48 20.69
CA ASP A 55 1.85 -18.47 21.67
C ASP A 55 2.92 -18.66 22.76
N ASP A 56 2.81 -19.73 23.55
CA ASP A 56 3.73 -20.01 24.63
C ASP A 56 5.16 -20.33 24.15
N GLU A 57 5.33 -20.80 22.92
CA GLU A 57 6.63 -21.26 22.39
C GLU A 57 7.21 -20.33 21.30
N PHE A 58 6.37 -19.65 20.52
CA PHE A 58 6.78 -18.94 19.32
C PHE A 58 6.14 -17.56 19.16
N PHE A 59 6.86 -16.71 18.42
CA PHE A 59 6.27 -15.59 17.70
C PHE A 59 6.06 -15.99 16.24
N TYR A 60 4.90 -15.65 15.71
CA TYR A 60 4.53 -15.84 14.32
C TYR A 60 4.53 -14.49 13.64
N LEU A 61 5.26 -14.38 12.52
CA LEU A 61 5.27 -13.20 11.68
C LEU A 61 4.87 -13.61 10.27
N ARG A 62 3.86 -12.96 9.70
CA ARG A 62 3.48 -13.09 8.30
C ARG A 62 3.52 -11.72 7.66
N GLU A 63 4.20 -11.60 6.53
CA GLU A 63 4.30 -10.39 5.75
C GLU A 63 3.85 -10.69 4.32
N GLU A 64 2.99 -9.83 3.77
CA GLU A 64 2.58 -9.84 2.37
C GLU A 64 3.09 -8.57 1.71
N TYR A 65 3.77 -8.77 0.58
CA TYR A 65 4.34 -7.71 -0.23
C TYR A 65 3.63 -7.70 -1.57
N ALA A 66 3.22 -6.52 -2.02
CA ALA A 66 2.72 -6.32 -3.36
C ALA A 66 3.35 -5.06 -3.97
N ALA A 67 3.74 -5.14 -5.24
CA ALA A 67 4.18 -3.98 -5.99
C ALA A 67 3.36 -3.85 -7.27
N PHE A 68 3.12 -2.61 -7.64
CA PHE A 68 2.25 -2.23 -8.72
C PHE A 68 2.89 -1.13 -9.54
N GLU A 69 2.60 -1.16 -10.84
CA GLU A 69 3.00 -0.12 -11.78
C GLU A 69 1.84 0.25 -12.70
N GLY A 70 1.88 1.45 -13.26
CA GLY A 70 0.85 1.88 -14.20
C GLY A 70 1.19 3.18 -14.88
N GLU A 71 0.48 3.41 -15.98
CA GLU A 71 0.47 4.68 -16.67
C GLU A 71 -0.62 5.58 -16.08
N VAL A 72 -0.30 6.86 -16.00
CA VAL A 72 -1.22 7.93 -15.66
C VAL A 72 -1.66 8.48 -16.99
N GLY A 73 -2.91 8.22 -17.38
CA GLY A 73 -3.45 8.81 -18.59
C GLY A 73 -3.36 10.33 -18.49
N GLU A 74 -2.67 10.96 -19.44
CA GLU A 74 -2.93 12.35 -19.74
C GLU A 74 -4.38 12.38 -20.22
N GLY A 75 -5.26 13.09 -19.52
CA GLY A 75 -6.64 13.22 -19.98
C GLY A 75 -6.63 13.86 -21.36
N GLU A 76 -6.79 13.05 -22.42
CA GLU A 76 -7.29 13.58 -23.68
C GLU A 76 -8.71 14.06 -23.37
N VAL A 77 -8.86 15.38 -23.28
CA VAL A 77 -10.14 16.03 -23.48
C VAL A 77 -10.64 15.57 -24.84
N ALA A 78 -11.52 14.56 -24.87
CA ALA A 78 -12.34 14.34 -26.03
C ALA A 78 -13.04 15.67 -26.30
N GLU A 79 -12.80 16.28 -27.47
CA GLU A 79 -13.55 17.44 -27.92
C GLU A 79 -15.01 17.01 -28.08
N GLY A 80 -15.77 17.09 -26.99
CA GLY A 80 -17.21 16.96 -27.01
C GLY A 80 -17.78 18.22 -27.64
N GLU A 81 -18.46 18.07 -28.77
CA GLU A 81 -19.29 19.15 -29.33
C GLU A 81 -20.22 19.68 -28.22
N ALA A 82 -20.18 21.00 -28.00
CA ALA A 82 -20.92 21.67 -26.96
C ALA A 82 -22.43 21.48 -27.15
N ALA A 83 -23.03 20.58 -26.37
CA ALA A 83 -24.46 20.60 -26.10
C ALA A 83 -24.68 21.43 -24.83
N GLU A 84 -25.44 22.52 -24.95
CA GLU A 84 -25.87 23.41 -23.87
C GLU A 84 -26.44 22.60 -22.69
N GLY A 85 -25.66 22.42 -21.62
CA GLY A 85 -26.13 21.89 -20.34
C GLY A 85 -25.20 20.88 -19.68
N GLY A 86 -24.31 21.37 -18.82
CA GLY A 86 -23.61 20.57 -17.82
C GLY A 86 -22.23 20.06 -18.25
N VAL A 87 -21.19 20.58 -17.61
CA VAL A 87 -19.83 20.04 -17.71
C VAL A 87 -19.81 18.72 -16.95
N ALA A 88 -19.73 17.59 -17.65
CA ALA A 88 -19.40 16.31 -17.04
C ALA A 88 -17.88 16.24 -16.89
N GLU A 89 -17.38 16.27 -15.65
CA GLU A 89 -15.97 16.03 -15.33
C GLU A 89 -15.63 14.59 -15.76
N GLY A 90 -14.90 14.44 -16.86
CA GLY A 90 -14.47 13.15 -17.38
C GLY A 90 -13.41 12.53 -16.47
N GLY A 91 -13.78 11.49 -15.72
CA GLY A 91 -12.84 10.69 -14.94
C GLY A 91 -11.99 9.82 -15.85
N VAL A 92 -10.68 10.04 -15.84
CA VAL A 92 -9.70 9.18 -16.55
C VAL A 92 -9.65 7.81 -15.87
N VAL A 93 -9.80 6.73 -16.65
CA VAL A 93 -9.64 5.36 -16.14
C VAL A 93 -8.15 5.03 -16.13
N GLU A 94 -7.48 5.37 -15.03
CA GLU A 94 -6.12 4.93 -14.72
C GLU A 94 -6.09 3.42 -14.50
N GLY A 95 -5.11 2.73 -15.10
CA GLY A 95 -4.88 1.30 -14.90
C GLY A 95 -3.61 1.04 -14.11
N GLU A 96 -3.72 0.35 -12.98
CA GLU A 96 -2.58 -0.10 -12.19
C GLU A 96 -2.52 -1.63 -12.22
N VAL A 97 -1.34 -2.19 -12.52
CA VAL A 97 -1.10 -3.63 -12.67
C VAL A 97 -0.20 -4.11 -11.55
N GLU A 98 -0.57 -5.22 -10.91
CA GLU A 98 0.31 -5.91 -9.95
C GLU A 98 1.46 -6.59 -10.71
N VAL A 99 2.69 -6.21 -10.38
CA VAL A 99 3.91 -6.74 -11.01
C VAL A 99 4.71 -7.64 -10.08
N TYR A 100 4.39 -7.60 -8.79
CA TYR A 100 5.04 -8.43 -7.78
C TYR A 100 4.09 -8.77 -6.65
N ARG A 101 4.17 -10.02 -6.20
CA ARG A 101 3.55 -10.48 -4.96
C ARG A 101 4.45 -11.50 -4.28
N ALA A 102 4.63 -11.35 -2.99
CA ALA A 102 5.31 -12.35 -2.17
C ALA A 102 4.71 -12.42 -0.77
N THR A 103 4.82 -13.60 -0.18
CA THR A 103 4.50 -13.82 1.22
C THR A 103 5.73 -14.37 1.93
N ARG A 104 6.05 -13.79 3.09
CA ARG A 104 7.13 -14.24 3.94
C ARG A 104 6.55 -14.60 5.30
N SER A 105 6.82 -15.82 5.76
CA SER A 105 6.37 -16.27 7.07
C SER A 105 7.56 -16.73 7.90
N HIS A 106 7.59 -16.30 9.16
CA HIS A 106 8.57 -16.76 10.14
C HIS A 106 7.88 -17.30 11.37
N ARG A 107 8.54 -18.29 11.95
CA ARG A 107 8.28 -18.78 13.29
C ARG A 107 9.56 -18.59 14.09
N ILE A 108 9.53 -17.72 15.09
CA ILE A 108 10.69 -17.34 15.90
C ILE A 108 10.49 -17.95 17.27
N ARG A 109 11.43 -18.81 17.70
CA ARG A 109 11.36 -19.45 19.01
C ARG A 109 11.55 -18.42 20.11
N ARG A 110 10.69 -18.44 21.13
CA ARG A 110 10.86 -17.65 22.34
C ARG A 110 12.04 -18.24 23.12
N LEU A 111 13.05 -17.43 23.36
CA LEU A 111 14.12 -17.79 24.28
C LEU A 111 13.57 -17.61 25.70
N MET A 112 13.48 -18.70 26.46
CA MET A 112 13.18 -18.60 27.89
C MET A 112 14.37 -17.95 28.58
N GLY A 113 14.11 -16.84 29.27
CA GLY A 113 15.05 -16.19 30.19
C GLY A 113 15.04 -16.83 31.56
#